data_AF-A0A1F5J1R2-F1
#
_entry.id   AF-A0A1F5J1R2-F1
#
_cell.length_a   1.000
_cell.length_b   1.000
_cell.length_c   1.000
_cell.angle_alpha   90.00
_cell.angle_beta   90.00
_cell.angle_gamma   90.00
#
_symmetry.space_group_name_H-M   'P 1'
#
loop_
_entity.id
_entity.type
_entity.pdbx_description
1 polymer ?
#
loop_
_entity_poly.entity_id
_entity_poly.type
_entity_poly.pdbx_seq_one_letter_code
_entity_poly.pdbx_strand_id
1 'polypeptide(L)'
;MLELIWFILGFISAILWDKYKEWNSFKDNLRWMYNELLNIEATLNDKYEKLPIQIQEKVRIAQEGGNSTLTSSEILQTFSFEFTMPYPSSAWQNFLANGYSKKLSGNQYEMIKDAYETIEGTNFIRQLSSIMLASTSSPLISNDTKVAIYQGVQTNHLQPILFALPKIRRAIPEVKEMIDESLLSSILRYRKQTS
;
A
#
# COMPACT_ATOMS: atom_id res chain seq x y z
N MET A 1 -37.68 9.14 39.27
CA MET A 1 -36.63 10.12 38.93
C MET A 1 -35.24 9.47 38.93
N LEU A 2 -34.85 8.74 39.98
CA LEU A 2 -33.56 8.02 40.03
C LEU A 2 -33.38 6.97 38.90
N GLU A 3 -34.42 6.19 38.60
CA GLU A 3 -34.37 5.16 37.54
C GLU A 3 -34.18 5.76 36.13
N LEU A 4 -34.75 6.94 35.88
CA LEU A 4 -34.56 7.66 34.62
C LEU A 4 -33.12 8.14 34.47
N ILE A 5 -32.47 8.56 35.57
CA ILE A 5 -31.05 8.97 35.58
C ILE A 5 -30.17 7.76 35.27
N TRP A 6 -30.40 6.61 35.89
CA TRP A 6 -29.65 5.38 35.62
C TRP A 6 -29.81 4.90 34.18
N PHE A 7 -31.03 4.99 33.63
CA PHE A 7 -31.29 4.66 32.23
C PHE A 7 -30.49 5.55 31.27
N ILE A 8 -30.50 6.88 31.49
CA ILE A 8 -29.75 7.84 30.67
C ILE A 8 -28.24 7.58 30.77
N LEU A 9 -27.73 7.31 31.97
CA LEU A 9 -26.30 6.99 32.16
C LEU A 9 -25.92 5.70 31.42
N GLY A 10 -26.72 4.64 31.55
CA GLY A 10 -26.47 3.38 30.83
C GLY A 10 -26.47 3.56 29.31
N PHE A 11 -27.42 4.35 28.77
CA PHE A 11 -27.50 4.65 27.35
C PHE A 11 -26.30 5.46 26.85
N ILE A 12 -25.88 6.49 27.58
CA ILE A 12 -24.69 7.28 27.25
C ILE A 12 -23.42 6.42 27.30
N SER A 13 -23.28 5.57 28.32
CA SER A 13 -22.14 4.64 28.44
C SER A 13 -22.07 3.66 27.27
N ALA A 14 -23.21 3.13 26.82
CA ALA A 14 -23.25 2.24 25.65
C ALA A 14 -22.79 2.96 24.37
N ILE A 15 -23.29 4.18 24.12
CA ILE A 15 -22.86 4.98 22.96
C ILE A 15 -21.36 5.29 23.01
N LEU A 16 -20.84 5.66 24.18
CA LEU A 16 -19.42 5.94 24.36
C LEU A 16 -18.56 4.69 24.14
N TRP A 17 -19.04 3.54 24.63
CA TRP A 17 -18.37 2.25 24.44
C TRP A 17 -18.30 1.83 22.97
N ASP A 18 -19.40 1.97 22.22
CA ASP A 18 -19.44 1.65 20.80
C ASP A 18 -18.49 2.54 19.99
N LYS A 19 -18.49 3.84 20.28
CA LYS A 19 -17.53 4.78 19.65
C LYS A 19 -16.09 4.46 19.99
N TYR A 20 -15.82 4.09 21.25
CA TYR A 20 -14.49 3.69 21.70
C TYR A 20 -14.02 2.41 20.99
N LYS A 21 -14.90 1.42 20.85
CA LYS A 21 -14.60 0.17 20.14
C LYS A 21 -14.32 0.41 18.67
N GLU A 22 -15.17 1.17 17.98
CA GLU A 22 -14.99 1.52 16.57
C GLU A 22 -13.66 2.26 16.34
N TRP A 23 -13.29 3.13 17.28
CA TRP A 23 -12.03 3.86 17.24
C TRP A 23 -10.81 2.97 17.40
N ASN A 24 -10.84 2.02 18.34
CA ASN A 24 -9.75 1.07 18.51
C ASN A 24 -9.60 0.18 17.26
N SER A 25 -10.71 -0.31 16.70
CA SER A 25 -10.67 -1.09 15.46
C SER A 25 -10.07 -0.31 14.28
N PHE A 26 -10.39 0.99 14.17
CA PHE A 26 -9.75 1.87 13.19
C PHE A 26 -8.23 1.98 13.41
N LYS A 27 -7.78 2.22 14.66
CA LYS A 27 -6.34 2.30 14.97
C LYS A 27 -5.60 0.99 14.71
N ASP A 28 -6.22 -0.14 15.07
CA ASP A 28 -5.61 -1.44 14.86
C ASP A 28 -5.46 -1.74 13.37
N ASN A 29 -6.45 -1.34 12.56
CA ASN A 29 -6.31 -1.39 11.11
C ASN A 29 -5.20 -0.46 10.58
N LEU A 30 -5.10 0.79 11.07
CA LEU A 30 -3.99 1.69 10.70
C LEU A 30 -2.61 1.12 11.07
N ARG A 31 -2.47 0.51 12.26
CA ARG A 31 -1.24 -0.18 12.68
C ARG A 31 -0.91 -1.36 11.77
N TRP A 32 -1.93 -2.12 11.37
CA TRP A 32 -1.76 -3.20 10.42
C TRP A 32 -1.27 -2.65 9.06
N MET A 33 -1.90 -1.60 8.53
CA MET A 33 -1.46 -0.94 7.30
C MET A 33 -0.03 -0.42 7.40
N TYR A 34 0.33 0.19 8.54
CA TYR A 34 1.68 0.68 8.81
C TYR A 34 2.72 -0.45 8.73
N ASN A 35 2.43 -1.59 9.37
CA ASN A 35 3.30 -2.76 9.35
C ASN A 35 3.40 -3.40 7.95
N GLU A 36 2.29 -3.46 7.19
CA GLU A 36 2.31 -3.91 5.79
C GLU A 36 3.23 -3.01 4.94
N LEU A 37 3.05 -1.69 5.02
CA LEU A 37 3.87 -0.74 4.26
C LEU A 37 5.36 -0.80 4.64
N LEU A 38 5.70 -0.91 5.93
CA LEU A 38 7.09 -1.07 6.37
C LEU A 38 7.73 -2.36 5.85
N ASN A 39 7.00 -3.47 5.88
CA ASN A 39 7.50 -4.75 5.38
C ASN A 39 7.75 -4.70 3.87
N ILE A 40 6.82 -4.10 3.13
CA ILE A 40 6.98 -3.89 1.68
C ILE A 40 8.16 -2.97 1.41
N GLU A 41 8.28 -1.85 2.13
CA GLU A 41 9.42 -0.93 1.99
C GLU A 41 10.75 -1.64 2.22
N ALA A 42 10.88 -2.38 3.33
CA ALA A 42 12.10 -3.11 3.66
C ALA A 42 12.46 -4.13 2.56
N THR A 43 11.47 -4.87 2.06
CA THR A 43 11.65 -5.84 0.98
C THR A 43 12.09 -5.18 -0.33
N LEU A 44 11.46 -4.06 -0.68
CA LEU A 44 11.80 -3.30 -1.89
C LEU A 44 13.17 -2.65 -1.78
N ASN A 45 13.51 -2.10 -0.61
CA ASN A 45 14.76 -1.39 -0.40
C ASN A 45 15.97 -2.33 -0.42
N ASP A 46 15.89 -3.50 0.23
CA ASP A 46 16.93 -4.54 0.14
C ASP A 46 17.23 -4.94 -1.31
N LYS A 47 16.20 -4.99 -2.15
CA LYS A 47 16.33 -5.35 -3.57
C LYS A 47 16.85 -4.19 -4.39
N TYR A 48 16.37 -2.98 -4.11
CA TYR A 48 16.80 -1.76 -4.76
C TYR A 48 18.31 -1.51 -4.56
N GLU A 49 18.81 -1.67 -3.33
CA GLU A 49 20.23 -1.45 -2.99
C GLU A 49 21.18 -2.39 -3.74
N LYS A 50 20.69 -3.56 -4.16
CA LYS A 50 21.48 -4.55 -4.91
C LYS A 50 21.44 -4.32 -6.42
N LEU A 51 20.59 -3.42 -6.93
CA LEU A 51 20.52 -3.11 -8.36
C LEU A 51 21.81 -2.44 -8.85
N PRO A 52 22.14 -2.56 -10.15
CA PRO A 52 23.21 -1.75 -10.75
C PRO A 52 23.00 -0.25 -10.50
N ILE A 53 24.08 0.47 -10.15
CA ILE A 53 24.03 1.92 -9.82
C ILE A 53 23.32 2.74 -10.91
N GLN A 54 23.53 2.39 -12.18
CA GLN A 54 22.90 3.08 -13.32
C GLN A 54 21.37 2.99 -13.29
N ILE A 55 20.84 1.86 -12.81
CA ILE A 55 19.40 1.62 -12.70
C ILE A 55 18.85 2.31 -11.46
N GLN A 56 19.58 2.26 -10.35
CA GLN A 56 19.23 3.04 -9.15
C GLN A 56 19.10 4.53 -9.51
N GLU A 57 20.06 5.08 -10.24
CA GLU A 57 20.05 6.49 -10.62
C GLU A 57 18.86 6.84 -11.53
N LYS A 58 18.54 5.98 -12.50
CA LYS A 58 17.37 6.17 -13.36
C LYS A 58 16.06 6.11 -12.59
N VAL A 59 15.96 5.20 -11.63
CA VAL A 59 14.81 5.13 -10.74
C VAL A 59 14.76 6.42 -9.93
N ARG A 60 15.84 6.85 -9.27
CA ARG A 60 15.91 8.12 -8.53
C ARG A 60 15.44 9.33 -9.34
N ILE A 61 15.91 9.48 -10.57
CA ILE A 61 15.47 10.56 -11.48
C ILE A 61 13.96 10.49 -11.73
N ALA A 62 13.43 9.29 -11.96
CA ALA A 62 11.99 9.10 -12.14
C ALA A 62 11.19 9.41 -10.87
N GLN A 63 11.75 9.13 -9.69
CA GLN A 63 11.16 9.47 -8.40
C GLN A 63 11.10 10.98 -8.17
N GLU A 64 12.06 11.74 -8.70
CA GLU A 64 12.13 13.20 -8.61
C GLU A 64 11.24 13.91 -9.65
N GLY A 65 10.41 13.17 -10.39
CA GLY A 65 9.55 13.71 -11.45
C GLY A 65 10.27 13.92 -12.79
N GLY A 66 11.50 13.43 -12.92
CA GLY A 66 12.22 13.38 -14.17
C GLY A 66 11.68 12.29 -15.10
N ASN A 67 11.81 12.51 -16.41
CA ASN A 67 11.41 11.49 -17.38
C ASN A 67 12.57 10.50 -17.57
N SER A 68 12.49 9.35 -16.90
CA SER A 68 13.49 8.30 -16.99
C SER A 68 12.79 6.96 -17.24
N THR A 69 13.19 6.30 -18.32
CA THR A 69 12.72 4.96 -18.68
C THR A 69 13.89 3.99 -18.66
N LEU A 70 13.60 2.76 -18.28
CA LEU A 70 14.54 1.66 -18.40
C LEU A 70 14.49 1.13 -19.82
N THR A 71 15.65 0.99 -20.45
CA THR A 71 15.79 0.32 -21.75
C THR A 71 15.66 -1.19 -21.57
N SER A 72 15.33 -1.91 -22.64
CA SER A 72 15.20 -3.37 -22.60
C SER A 72 16.48 -4.06 -22.09
N SER A 73 17.67 -3.55 -22.40
CA SER A 73 18.95 -4.11 -21.92
C SER A 73 19.19 -3.88 -20.43
N GLU A 74 18.77 -2.73 -19.90
CA GLU A 74 18.86 -2.45 -18.46
C GLU A 74 17.86 -3.29 -17.68
N ILE A 75 16.65 -3.47 -18.22
CA ILE A 75 15.64 -4.38 -17.66
C ILE A 75 16.24 -5.78 -17.59
N LEU A 76 16.88 -6.28 -18.67
CA LEU A 76 17.57 -7.58 -18.70
C LEU A 76 18.65 -7.75 -17.60
N GLN A 77 19.35 -6.69 -17.21
CA GLN A 77 20.34 -6.74 -16.14
C GLN A 77 19.73 -6.90 -14.74
N THR A 78 18.45 -6.56 -14.58
CA THR A 78 17.76 -6.67 -13.28
C THR A 78 17.09 -8.04 -13.05
N PHE A 79 17.26 -8.98 -13.96
CA PHE A 79 16.56 -10.26 -13.94
C PHE A 79 16.94 -11.21 -12.82
N SER A 80 18.18 -11.10 -12.34
CA SER A 80 18.62 -11.86 -11.18
C SER A 80 17.94 -11.40 -9.90
N PHE A 81 17.29 -10.24 -9.90
CA PHE A 81 16.53 -9.72 -8.76
C PHE A 81 15.09 -10.18 -8.85
N GLU A 82 14.80 -11.30 -8.21
CA GLU A 82 13.42 -11.69 -7.95
C GLU A 82 12.84 -10.70 -6.93
N PHE A 83 11.68 -10.07 -7.20
CA PHE A 83 10.93 -9.30 -6.20
C PHE A 83 9.90 -10.22 -5.55
N THR A 84 9.87 -10.30 -4.22
CA THR A 84 9.02 -11.26 -3.52
C THR A 84 7.58 -10.79 -3.65
N MET A 85 6.72 -11.59 -4.28
CA MET A 85 5.33 -11.26 -4.56
C MET A 85 4.40 -12.44 -4.26
N PRO A 86 3.12 -12.21 -3.97
CA PRO A 86 2.44 -10.91 -3.91
C PRO A 86 2.78 -10.10 -2.66
N TYR A 87 2.74 -8.77 -2.77
CA TYR A 87 2.80 -7.89 -1.61
C TYR A 87 1.46 -7.89 -0.88
N PRO A 88 1.45 -7.84 0.47
CA PRO A 88 0.22 -7.80 1.23
C PRO A 88 -0.55 -6.49 0.97
N SER A 89 -1.88 -6.60 0.84
CA SER A 89 -2.80 -5.45 0.78
C SER A 89 -4.08 -5.69 1.59
N SER A 90 -4.05 -6.69 2.48
CA SER A 90 -5.20 -7.12 3.28
C SER A 90 -5.66 -6.04 4.26
N ALA A 91 -4.73 -5.28 4.84
CA ALA A 91 -5.09 -4.20 5.76
C ALA A 91 -5.89 -3.11 5.03
N TRP A 92 -5.48 -2.76 3.81
CA TRP A 92 -6.18 -1.80 2.95
C TRP A 92 -7.57 -2.29 2.52
N GLN A 93 -7.70 -3.55 2.11
CA GLN A 93 -9.02 -4.11 1.77
C GLN A 93 -9.96 -4.06 2.98
N ASN A 94 -9.46 -4.42 4.17
CA ASN A 94 -10.20 -4.33 5.41
C ASN A 94 -10.55 -2.87 5.76
N PHE A 95 -9.63 -1.94 5.52
CA PHE A 95 -9.84 -0.49 5.71
C PHE A 95 -11.01 0.02 4.86
N LEU A 96 -11.04 -0.34 3.58
CA LEU A 96 -12.12 0.01 2.65
C LEU A 96 -13.44 -0.65 3.02
N ALA A 97 -13.43 -1.95 3.34
CA ALA A 97 -14.62 -2.72 3.70
C ALA A 97 -15.33 -2.16 4.94
N ASN A 98 -14.58 -1.65 5.92
CA ASN A 98 -15.13 -1.00 7.10
C ASN A 98 -15.48 0.49 6.90
N GLY A 99 -15.31 1.03 5.69
CA GLY A 99 -15.63 2.41 5.37
C GLY A 99 -14.74 3.44 6.08
N TYR A 100 -13.54 3.03 6.53
CA TYR A 100 -12.62 3.89 7.27
C TYR A 100 -12.03 5.02 6.42
N SER A 101 -12.14 4.95 5.09
CA SER A 101 -11.77 6.05 4.18
C SER A 101 -12.47 7.37 4.52
N LYS A 102 -13.71 7.32 5.02
CA LYS A 102 -14.48 8.50 5.44
C LYS A 102 -13.90 9.22 6.67
N LYS A 103 -12.96 8.59 7.38
CA LYS A 103 -12.31 9.14 8.58
C LYS A 103 -11.02 9.91 8.25
N LEU A 104 -10.54 9.84 7.00
CA LEU A 104 -9.33 10.53 6.55
C LEU A 104 -9.67 11.86 5.89
N SER A 105 -8.74 12.82 5.95
CA SER A 105 -8.80 13.97 5.05
C SER A 105 -8.54 13.55 3.60
N GLY A 106 -8.98 14.36 2.63
CA GLY A 106 -8.80 14.03 1.20
C GLY A 106 -7.34 13.77 0.83
N ASN A 107 -6.41 14.61 1.30
CA ASN A 107 -4.98 14.45 1.01
C ASN A 107 -4.42 13.15 1.61
N GLN A 108 -4.78 12.84 2.85
CA GLN A 108 -4.35 11.62 3.54
C GLN A 108 -4.86 10.36 2.84
N TYR A 109 -6.14 10.37 2.44
CA TYR A 109 -6.73 9.26 1.70
C TYR A 109 -6.04 9.05 0.36
N GLU A 110 -5.82 10.11 -0.43
CA GLU A 110 -5.18 10.00 -1.74
C GLU A 110 -3.75 9.50 -1.66
N MET A 111 -2.95 9.93 -0.67
CA MET A 111 -1.58 9.44 -0.51
C MET A 111 -1.53 7.95 -0.19
N ILE A 112 -2.39 7.48 0.73
CA ILE A 112 -2.46 6.07 1.10
C ILE A 112 -3.02 5.24 -0.07
N LYS A 113 -4.07 5.73 -0.72
CA LYS A 113 -4.68 5.11 -1.89
C LYS A 113 -3.67 4.93 -3.02
N ASP A 114 -2.89 5.97 -3.35
CA ASP A 114 -1.89 5.90 -4.41
C ASP A 114 -0.83 4.83 -4.14
N ALA A 115 -0.40 4.67 -2.89
CA ALA A 115 0.52 3.61 -2.50
C ALA A 115 -0.10 2.21 -2.69
N TYR A 116 -1.31 1.98 -2.18
CA TYR A 116 -1.98 0.68 -2.29
C TYR A 116 -2.43 0.34 -3.70
N GLU A 117 -2.93 1.29 -4.49
CA GLU A 117 -3.26 1.07 -5.91
C GLU A 117 -2.02 0.68 -6.71
N THR A 118 -0.85 1.24 -6.37
CA THR A 118 0.41 0.85 -7.01
C THR A 118 0.84 -0.55 -6.59
N ILE A 119 0.67 -0.92 -5.32
CA ILE A 119 0.92 -2.28 -4.81
C ILE A 119 -0.01 -3.29 -5.51
N GLU A 120 -1.31 -3.00 -5.59
CA GLU A 120 -2.31 -3.86 -6.22
C GLU A 120 -2.09 -3.98 -7.73
N GLY A 121 -1.79 -2.87 -8.41
CA GLY A 121 -1.41 -2.87 -9.81
C GLY A 121 -0.16 -3.72 -10.07
N THR A 122 0.84 -3.63 -9.19
CA THR A 122 2.04 -4.48 -9.26
C THR A 122 1.71 -5.96 -9.09
N ASN A 123 0.89 -6.31 -8.11
CA ASN A 123 0.41 -7.68 -7.89
C ASN A 123 -0.39 -8.20 -9.10
N PHE A 124 -1.26 -7.36 -9.68
CA PHE A 124 -2.07 -7.71 -10.85
C PHE A 124 -1.20 -7.98 -12.07
N ILE A 125 -0.25 -7.08 -12.40
CA ILE A 125 0.66 -7.27 -13.53
C ILE A 125 1.44 -8.59 -13.35
N ARG A 126 1.89 -8.92 -12.13
CA ARG A 126 2.57 -10.20 -11.84
C ARG A 126 1.69 -11.41 -12.11
N GLN A 127 0.43 -11.38 -11.70
CA GLN A 127 -0.52 -12.45 -11.96
C GLN A 127 -0.76 -12.60 -13.46
N LEU A 128 -1.05 -11.49 -14.16
CA LEU A 128 -1.24 -11.47 -15.61
C LEU A 128 -0.05 -12.09 -16.33
N SER A 129 1.17 -11.71 -15.95
CA SER A 129 2.36 -12.26 -16.58
C SER A 129 2.62 -13.71 -16.24
N SER A 130 2.28 -14.18 -15.04
CA SER A 130 2.35 -15.62 -14.73
C SER A 130 1.44 -16.42 -15.67
N ILE A 131 0.23 -15.88 -15.95
CA ILE A 131 -0.72 -16.48 -16.89
C ILE A 131 -0.16 -16.43 -18.32
N MET A 132 0.39 -15.30 -18.76
CA MET A 132 1.01 -15.16 -20.07
C MET A 132 2.21 -16.12 -20.24
N LEU A 133 3.08 -16.23 -19.25
CA LEU A 133 4.20 -17.18 -19.27
C LEU A 133 3.71 -18.63 -19.30
N ALA A 134 2.69 -18.98 -18.49
CA ALA A 134 2.10 -20.32 -18.53
C ALA A 134 1.54 -20.66 -19.91
N SER A 135 0.94 -19.68 -20.61
CA SER A 135 0.42 -19.88 -21.98
C SER A 135 1.52 -20.26 -22.98
N THR A 136 2.77 -19.84 -22.77
CA THR A 136 3.91 -20.17 -23.66
C THR A 136 4.25 -21.66 -23.69
N SER A 137 3.74 -22.45 -22.74
CA SER A 137 3.84 -23.91 -22.75
C SER A 137 3.04 -24.56 -23.88
N SER A 138 2.08 -23.84 -24.47
CA SER A 138 1.28 -24.33 -25.60
C SER A 138 2.15 -24.60 -26.84
N PRO A 139 1.96 -25.74 -27.52
CA PRO A 139 2.63 -26.04 -28.79
C PRO A 139 2.08 -25.20 -29.95
N LEU A 140 0.92 -24.54 -29.78
CA LEU A 140 0.28 -23.71 -30.80
C LEU A 140 0.86 -22.29 -30.88
N ILE A 141 1.65 -21.88 -29.88
CA ILE A 141 2.29 -20.57 -29.85
C ILE A 141 3.66 -20.69 -30.53
N SER A 142 3.94 -19.84 -31.52
CA SER A 142 5.22 -19.80 -32.22
C SER A 142 6.36 -19.37 -31.28
N ASN A 143 7.59 -19.79 -31.58
CA ASN A 143 8.75 -19.40 -30.79
C ASN A 143 8.93 -17.88 -30.71
N ASP A 144 8.68 -17.15 -31.80
CA ASP A 144 8.77 -15.70 -31.83
C ASP A 144 7.76 -15.05 -30.89
N THR A 145 6.52 -15.57 -30.85
CA THR A 145 5.50 -15.11 -29.90
C THR A 145 5.89 -15.43 -28.46
N LYS A 146 6.50 -16.59 -28.19
CA LYS A 146 7.02 -16.91 -26.85
C LYS A 146 8.07 -15.89 -26.43
N VAL A 147 9.06 -15.61 -27.29
CA VAL A 147 10.12 -14.62 -27.03
C VAL A 147 9.52 -13.23 -26.77
N ALA A 148 8.54 -12.79 -27.57
CA ALA A 148 7.86 -11.52 -27.37
C ALA A 148 7.07 -11.47 -26.05
N ILE A 149 6.40 -12.56 -25.68
CA ILE A 149 5.71 -12.67 -24.38
C ILE A 149 6.72 -12.60 -23.24
N TYR A 150 7.81 -13.36 -23.30
CA TYR A 150 8.88 -13.30 -22.30
C TYR A 150 9.38 -11.87 -22.14
N GLN A 151 9.77 -11.21 -23.24
CA GLN A 151 10.26 -9.84 -23.21
C GLN A 151 9.22 -8.85 -22.66
N GLY A 152 7.97 -8.92 -23.11
CA GLY A 152 6.90 -8.01 -22.66
C GLY A 152 6.50 -8.22 -21.20
N VAL A 153 6.46 -9.47 -20.74
CA VAL A 153 6.30 -9.81 -19.33
C VAL A 153 7.41 -9.15 -18.51
N GLN A 154 8.65 -9.32 -18.96
CA GLN A 154 9.83 -8.88 -18.23
C GLN A 154 9.95 -7.37 -18.14
N THR A 155 9.67 -6.64 -19.23
CA THR A 155 9.75 -5.17 -19.24
C THR A 155 8.67 -4.50 -18.41
N ASN A 156 7.45 -5.03 -18.44
CA ASN A 156 6.31 -4.43 -17.74
C ASN A 156 6.29 -4.72 -16.23
N HIS A 157 7.17 -5.58 -15.71
CA HIS A 157 7.22 -5.93 -14.30
C HIS A 157 8.01 -4.98 -13.42
N LEU A 158 9.19 -4.59 -13.87
CA LEU A 158 10.19 -3.98 -12.99
C LEU A 158 9.87 -2.51 -12.73
N GLN A 159 9.34 -1.83 -13.74
CA GLN A 159 9.04 -0.41 -13.64
C GLN A 159 7.95 -0.12 -12.58
N PRO A 160 6.78 -0.77 -12.56
CA PRO A 160 5.78 -0.51 -11.51
C PRO A 160 6.31 -0.73 -10.09
N ILE A 161 7.13 -1.77 -9.88
CA ILE A 161 7.69 -2.12 -8.56
C ILE A 161 8.64 -1.04 -8.06
N LEU A 162 9.59 -0.63 -8.91
CA LEU A 162 10.60 0.36 -8.55
C LEU A 162 10.00 1.74 -8.29
N PHE A 163 8.85 2.01 -8.93
CA PHE A 163 8.10 3.24 -8.79
C PHE A 163 7.05 3.17 -7.66
N ALA A 164 6.84 2.01 -7.03
CA ALA A 164 6.01 1.85 -5.85
C ALA A 164 6.70 2.40 -4.59
N LEU A 165 8.02 2.22 -4.48
CA LEU A 165 8.80 2.56 -3.28
C LEU A 165 8.63 4.02 -2.79
N PRO A 166 8.64 5.06 -3.65
CA PRO A 166 8.39 6.44 -3.20
C PRO A 166 6.97 6.66 -2.68
N LYS A 167 5.98 6.04 -3.31
CA LYS A 167 4.58 6.16 -2.88
C LYS A 167 4.40 5.53 -1.51
N ILE A 168 5.01 4.36 -1.30
CA ILE A 168 5.06 3.68 0.01
C ILE A 168 5.77 4.56 1.04
N ARG A 169 6.95 5.11 0.72
CA ARG A 169 7.72 6.01 1.60
C ARG A 169 6.96 7.26 2.01
N ARG A 170 6.13 7.81 1.12
CA ARG A 170 5.26 8.95 1.44
C ARG A 170 4.09 8.55 2.33
N ALA A 171 3.52 7.36 2.13
CA ALA A 171 2.38 6.88 2.91
C ALA A 171 2.75 6.47 4.35
N ILE A 172 3.95 5.92 4.58
CA ILE A 172 4.42 5.46 5.91
C ILE A 172 4.34 6.54 7.00
N PRO A 173 4.93 7.75 6.85
CA PRO A 173 4.86 8.79 7.87
C PRO A 173 3.43 9.28 8.11
N GLU A 174 2.62 9.38 7.05
CA GLU A 174 1.21 9.76 7.15
C GLU A 174 0.40 8.77 7.99
N VAL A 175 0.52 7.46 7.71
CA VAL A 175 -0.16 6.43 8.50
C VAL A 175 0.33 6.45 9.95
N LYS A 176 1.62 6.68 10.18
CA LYS A 176 2.19 6.80 11.53
C LYS A 176 1.62 8.01 12.28
N GLU A 177 1.58 9.16 11.64
CA GLU A 177 0.99 10.37 12.21
C GLU A 177 -0.48 10.16 12.57
N MET A 178 -1.25 9.47 11.72
CA MET A 178 -2.64 9.12 12.03
C MET A 178 -2.77 8.22 13.26
N ILE A 179 -1.82 7.30 13.47
CA ILE A 179 -1.78 6.47 14.68
C ILE A 179 -1.49 7.34 15.91
N ASP A 180 -0.60 8.33 15.79
CA ASP A 180 -0.12 9.16 16.90
C ASP A 180 -1.09 10.32 17.26
N GLU A 181 -1.59 11.08 16.27
CA GLU A 181 -2.58 12.18 16.44
C GLU A 181 -3.92 11.72 17.00
N SER A 182 -4.21 10.43 16.84
CA SER A 182 -5.43 9.79 17.34
C SER A 182 -5.56 9.83 18.88
N LEU A 183 -4.50 10.14 19.64
CA LEU A 183 -4.56 10.32 21.09
C LEU A 183 -4.89 11.78 21.49
N LEU A 184 -4.26 12.76 20.86
CA LEU A 184 -4.48 14.18 21.16
C LEU A 184 -5.87 14.66 20.74
N SER A 185 -6.35 14.24 19.57
CA SER A 185 -7.67 14.62 19.06
C SER A 185 -8.83 14.00 19.85
N SER A 186 -8.67 12.78 20.37
CA SER A 186 -9.67 12.12 21.20
C SER A 186 -9.73 12.71 22.62
N ILE A 187 -8.58 13.10 23.20
CA ILE A 187 -8.52 13.84 24.47
C ILE A 187 -9.11 15.26 24.32
N LEU A 188 -8.80 15.96 23.22
CA LEU A 188 -9.25 17.34 22.98
C LEU A 188 -10.73 17.44 22.59
N ARG A 189 -11.29 16.48 21.84
CA ARG A 189 -12.74 16.43 21.55
C ARG A 189 -13.57 16.17 22.80
N TYR A 190 -13.08 15.33 23.72
CA TYR A 190 -13.78 15.07 24.97
C TYR A 190 -13.84 16.34 25.84
N ARG A 191 -12.72 17.07 25.94
CA ARG A 191 -12.66 18.34 26.68
C ARG A 191 -13.61 19.40 26.13
N LYS A 192 -13.77 19.50 24.80
CA LYS A 192 -14.68 20.47 24.16
C LYS A 192 -16.17 20.13 24.31
N GLN A 193 -16.54 18.90 24.65
CA GLN A 193 -17.93 18.50 24.89
C GLN A 193 -18.33 18.59 26.37
N THR A 194 -17.35 18.69 27.28
CA THR A 194 -17.55 18.82 28.73
C THR A 194 -17.28 20.23 29.26
N SER A 195 -17.05 21.21 28.37
CA SER A 195 -16.91 22.64 28.68
C SER A 195 -18.08 23.39 28.09
#